data_AF-A0AAW1ICU3-F1
#
_entry.id   AF-A0AAW1ICU3-F1
#
_cell.length_a   1.000
_cell.length_b   1.000
_cell.length_c   1.000
_cell.angle_alpha   90.00
_cell.angle_beta   90.00
_cell.angle_gamma   90.00
#
_symmetry.space_group_name_H-M   'P 1'
#
loop_
_entity.id
_entity.type
_entity.pdbx_description
1 polymer ?
#
loop_
_entity_poly.entity_id
_entity_poly.type
_entity_poly.pdbx_seq_one_letter_code
_entity_poly.pdbx_strand_id
1 'polypeptide(L)'
;MILKPGQRNGLISEIFRWSNNEVPYELDPIFTEAQTNQIHEAVKAFAASSCVTVRPRRPEDEDYIYVTGRERGCFSRVGCEGGRQLLSLQPDVCIKDRIIIHEFLHTLGFYHEQSSTERDDYVIIQKQNIIKGKRKL
;
A
#
# COMPACT_ATOMS: atom_id res chain seq x y z
N MET A 1 -2.87 -13.01 6.45
CA MET A 1 -4.22 -13.09 5.90
C MET A 1 -4.09 -14.12 4.81
N ILE A 2 -4.86 -15.20 4.87
CA ILE A 2 -4.96 -16.13 3.77
C ILE A 2 -6.24 -15.79 3.02
N LEU A 3 -6.12 -15.59 1.71
CA LEU A 3 -7.28 -15.37 0.86
C LEU A 3 -8.11 -16.65 0.76
N LYS A 4 -9.44 -16.48 0.76
CA LYS A 4 -10.41 -17.59 0.66
C LYS A 4 -10.67 -17.96 -0.80
N PRO A 5 -11.11 -19.20 -1.09
CA PRO A 5 -11.53 -19.59 -2.43
C PRO A 5 -12.47 -18.56 -3.06
N GLY A 6 -12.19 -18.16 -4.30
CA GLY A 6 -12.92 -17.12 -5.02
C GLY A 6 -12.38 -15.69 -4.85
N GLN A 7 -11.40 -15.46 -3.96
CA GLN A 7 -10.67 -14.21 -3.87
C GLN A 7 -9.40 -14.24 -4.74
N ARG A 8 -8.86 -13.07 -5.08
CA ARG A 8 -7.59 -12.89 -5.79
C ARG A 8 -6.67 -11.97 -4.98
N ASN A 9 -5.37 -11.98 -5.32
CA ASN A 9 -4.39 -11.10 -4.68
C ASN A 9 -4.71 -9.62 -4.88
N GLY A 10 -5.36 -9.27 -6.00
CA GLY A 10 -6.02 -7.98 -6.15
C GLY A 10 -7.47 -8.04 -5.69
N LEU A 11 -7.92 -7.02 -4.96
CA LEU A 11 -9.33 -6.82 -4.62
C LEU A 11 -10.19 -6.81 -5.89
N ILE A 12 -11.15 -7.76 -5.95
CA ILE A 12 -12.02 -7.94 -7.12
C ILE A 12 -13.09 -6.85 -7.18
N SER A 13 -13.66 -6.49 -6.03
CA SER A 13 -14.78 -5.56 -5.94
C SER A 13 -14.37 -4.16 -6.38
N GLU A 14 -15.09 -3.60 -7.35
CA GLU A 14 -14.77 -2.30 -7.95
C GLU A 14 -15.04 -1.12 -7.01
N ILE A 15 -15.85 -1.32 -5.97
CA ILE A 15 -16.15 -0.29 -4.97
C ILE A 15 -14.91 0.17 -4.19
N PHE A 16 -13.85 -0.64 -4.18
CA PHE A 16 -12.57 -0.31 -3.52
C PHE A 16 -11.52 0.22 -4.50
N ARG A 17 -11.90 0.49 -5.76
CA ARG A 17 -10.99 1.07 -6.75
C ARG A 17 -11.03 2.60 -6.66
N TRP A 18 -9.88 3.20 -6.95
CA TRP A 18 -9.76 4.64 -7.07
C TRP A 18 -10.47 5.15 -8.32
N SER A 19 -11.22 6.24 -8.17
CA SER A 19 -11.89 6.92 -9.29
C SER A 19 -10.86 7.43 -10.31
N ASN A 20 -11.19 7.33 -11.60
CA ASN A 20 -10.36 7.82 -12.71
C ASN A 20 -8.92 7.25 -12.77
N ASN A 21 -8.65 6.12 -12.09
CA ASN A 21 -7.30 5.57 -11.91
C ASN A 21 -6.31 6.55 -11.23
N GLU A 22 -6.82 7.52 -10.47
CA GLU A 22 -5.99 8.49 -9.76
C GLU A 22 -5.92 8.15 -8.27
N VAL A 23 -4.72 8.10 -7.71
CA VAL A 23 -4.46 8.01 -6.27
C VAL A 23 -3.92 9.36 -5.78
N PRO A 24 -4.77 10.25 -5.27
CA PRO A 24 -4.33 11.47 -4.63
C PRO A 24 -3.62 11.16 -3.32
N TYR A 25 -2.51 11.86 -3.03
CA TYR A 25 -1.85 11.76 -1.74
C TYR A 25 -1.40 13.10 -1.19
N GLU A 26 -1.37 13.17 0.13
CA GLU A 26 -0.87 14.30 0.91
C GLU A 26 0.22 13.77 1.85
N LEU A 27 1.32 14.51 1.98
CA LEU A 27 2.43 14.15 2.85
C LEU A 27 2.32 14.92 4.17
N ASP A 28 2.46 14.19 5.28
CA ASP A 28 2.63 14.78 6.60
C ASP A 28 3.91 15.64 6.65
N PRO A 29 3.86 16.88 7.18
CA PRO A 29 5.03 17.75 7.30
C PRO A 29 6.17 17.21 8.17
N ILE A 30 6.01 16.04 8.80
CA ILE A 30 7.09 15.37 9.53
C ILE A 30 8.25 14.91 8.63
N PHE A 31 8.00 14.66 7.34
CA PHE A 31 9.05 14.20 6.43
C PHE A 31 10.01 15.34 6.10
N THR A 32 11.30 15.02 6.05
CA THR A 32 12.30 15.96 5.55
C THR A 32 12.12 16.20 4.05
N GLU A 33 12.73 17.25 3.51
CA GLU A 33 12.73 17.52 2.07
C GLU A 33 13.30 16.34 1.27
N ALA A 34 14.41 15.75 1.74
CA ALA A 34 15.02 14.59 1.11
C ALA A 34 14.07 13.37 1.09
N GLN A 35 13.37 13.12 2.19
CA GLN A 35 12.39 12.02 2.28
C GLN A 35 11.17 12.28 1.38
N THR A 36 10.70 13.52 1.36
CA THR A 36 9.61 13.99 0.50
C THR A 36 9.95 13.75 -0.97
N ASN A 37 11.14 14.18 -1.41
CA ASN A 37 11.63 13.95 -2.78
C ASN A 37 11.71 12.46 -3.11
N GLN A 38 12.21 11.64 -2.18
CA GLN A 38 12.27 10.20 -2.39
C GLN A 38 10.88 9.54 -2.51
N ILE A 39 9.91 9.97 -1.70
CA ILE A 39 8.52 9.50 -1.82
C ILE A 39 7.97 9.87 -3.19
N HIS A 40 8.14 11.13 -3.62
CA HIS A 40 7.69 11.61 -4.93
C HIS A 40 8.31 10.81 -6.09
N GLU A 41 9.62 10.60 -6.09
CA GLU A 41 10.30 9.86 -7.16
C GLU A 41 9.89 8.38 -7.19
N ALA A 42 9.76 7.73 -6.03
CA ALA A 42 9.33 6.33 -5.96
C ALA A 42 7.92 6.12 -6.51
N VAL A 43 6.96 6.97 -6.14
CA VAL A 43 5.58 6.83 -6.65
C VAL A 43 5.47 7.18 -8.13
N LYS A 44 6.27 8.15 -8.60
CA LYS A 44 6.34 8.53 -10.02
C LYS A 44 6.91 7.39 -10.87
N ALA A 45 8.00 6.76 -10.42
CA ALA A 45 8.61 5.62 -11.10
C ALA A 45 7.64 4.44 -11.21
N PHE A 46 6.90 4.15 -10.14
CA PHE A 46 5.84 3.14 -10.16
C PHE A 46 4.72 3.51 -11.13
N ALA A 47 4.17 4.72 -11.05
CA ALA A 47 3.08 5.19 -11.92
C ALA A 47 3.46 5.07 -13.41
N ALA A 48 4.72 5.36 -13.77
CA ALA A 48 5.21 5.26 -15.14
C ALA A 48 5.17 3.84 -15.75
N SER A 49 5.02 2.80 -14.92
CA SER A 49 4.92 1.39 -15.36
C SER A 49 3.48 0.91 -15.62
N SER A 50 2.48 1.78 -15.43
CA SER A 50 1.07 1.40 -15.54
C SER A 50 0.22 2.57 -16.04
N CYS A 51 -1.10 2.39 -16.09
CA CYS A 51 -2.05 3.48 -16.36
C CYS A 51 -2.51 4.22 -15.08
N VAL A 52 -2.04 3.81 -13.90
CA VAL A 52 -2.38 4.45 -12.63
C VAL A 52 -1.62 5.77 -12.50
N THR A 53 -2.33 6.82 -12.13
CA THR A 53 -1.74 8.12 -11.80
C THR A 53 -1.65 8.27 -10.29
N VAL A 54 -0.45 8.48 -9.75
CA VAL A 54 -0.25 8.82 -8.33
C VAL A 54 0.20 10.27 -8.26
N ARG A 55 -0.60 11.13 -7.62
CA ARG A 55 -0.39 12.59 -7.68
C ARG A 55 -0.64 13.29 -6.35
N PRO A 56 -0.06 14.48 -6.13
CA PRO A 56 -0.44 15.32 -5.00
C PRO A 56 -1.94 15.57 -4.96
N ARG A 57 -2.47 15.59 -3.75
CA ARG A 57 -3.86 15.92 -3.44
C ARG A 57 -4.20 17.37 -3.82
N ARG A 58 -5.38 17.56 -4.37
CA ARG A 58 -6.03 18.85 -4.64
C ARG A 58 -7.16 19.09 -3.63
N PRO A 59 -7.58 20.34 -3.39
CA PRO A 59 -8.63 20.65 -2.42
C PRO A 59 -9.96 19.91 -2.65
N GLU A 60 -10.30 19.61 -3.90
CA GLU A 60 -11.51 18.90 -4.32
C GLU A 60 -11.44 17.37 -4.15
N ASP A 61 -10.28 16.80 -3.85
CA ASP A 61 -10.16 15.36 -3.60
C ASP A 61 -10.76 15.01 -2.23
N GLU A 62 -11.91 14.35 -2.26
CA GLU A 62 -12.57 13.80 -1.07
C GLU A 62 -11.86 12.53 -0.58
N ASP A 63 -11.48 11.65 -1.52
CA ASP A 63 -10.77 10.40 -1.26
C ASP A 63 -9.28 10.59 -1.51
N TYR A 64 -8.44 10.31 -0.52
CA TYR A 64 -6.98 10.45 -0.68
C TYR A 64 -6.18 9.69 0.38
N ILE A 65 -4.91 9.44 0.05
CA ILE A 65 -3.93 8.88 0.97
C ILE A 65 -3.25 9.99 1.77
N TYR A 66 -3.34 9.92 3.09
CA TYR A 66 -2.48 10.71 3.98
C TYR A 66 -1.27 9.88 4.38
N VAL A 67 -0.12 10.21 3.80
CA VAL A 67 1.16 9.55 4.07
C VAL A 67 1.78 10.20 5.31
N THR A 68 2.07 9.41 6.35
CA THR A 68 2.67 9.91 7.59
C THR A 68 3.81 9.05 8.08
N GLY A 69 4.77 9.66 8.78
CA GLY A 69 5.88 8.99 9.45
C GLY A 69 5.71 8.89 10.97
N ARG A 70 4.55 9.28 11.50
CA ARG A 70 4.29 9.35 12.95
C ARG A 70 3.98 8.00 13.57
N GLU A 71 3.43 7.08 12.77
CA GLU A 71 3.11 5.72 13.19
C GLU A 71 4.33 4.80 13.05
N ARG A 72 4.38 3.76 13.89
CA ARG A 72 5.48 2.79 13.84
C ARG A 72 5.26 1.79 12.71
N GLY A 73 6.29 1.60 11.89
CA GLY A 73 6.32 0.63 10.81
C GLY A 73 5.80 1.15 9.46
N CYS A 74 5.77 0.23 8.50
CA CYS A 74 5.31 0.47 7.13
C CYS A 74 4.00 -0.28 6.95
N PHE A 75 2.92 0.42 6.63
CA PHE A 75 1.63 -0.22 6.37
C PHE A 75 0.67 0.71 5.63
N SER A 76 -0.28 0.10 4.95
CA SER A 76 -1.43 0.76 4.34
C SER A 76 -2.69 -0.09 4.46
N ARG A 77 -3.85 0.53 4.23
CA ARG A 77 -5.11 -0.17 3.95
C ARG A 77 -5.04 -0.79 2.55
N VAL A 78 -5.84 -1.83 2.31
CA VAL A 78 -5.90 -2.50 1.00
C VAL A 78 -7.10 -1.96 0.22
N GLY A 79 -6.84 -1.20 -0.85
CA GLY A 79 -7.85 -0.52 -1.67
C GLY A 79 -8.20 0.90 -1.20
N CYS A 80 -9.12 1.53 -1.92
CA CYS A 80 -9.76 2.81 -1.59
C CYS A 80 -10.95 2.57 -0.67
N GLU A 81 -10.92 3.09 0.55
CA GLU A 81 -12.01 2.93 1.54
C GLU A 81 -12.93 4.15 1.62
N GLY A 82 -12.60 5.22 0.89
CA GLY A 82 -13.28 6.50 0.94
C GLY A 82 -12.71 7.44 2.01
N GLY A 83 -12.79 8.75 1.75
CA GLY A 83 -12.25 9.81 2.59
C GLY A 83 -10.73 9.79 2.71
N ARG A 84 -10.24 10.42 3.78
CA ARG A 84 -8.83 10.40 4.15
C ARG A 84 -8.45 9.04 4.76
N GLN A 85 -7.60 8.27 4.08
CA GLN A 85 -7.04 7.02 4.63
C GLN A 85 -5.52 7.11 4.84
N LEU A 86 -5.03 6.48 5.90
CA LEU A 86 -3.64 6.60 6.36
C LEU A 86 -2.72 5.56 5.70
N LEU A 87 -1.54 6.00 5.26
CA LEU A 87 -0.40 5.17 4.87
C LEU A 87 0.81 5.56 5.73
N SER A 88 1.36 4.61 6.48
CA SER A 88 2.50 4.85 7.36
C SER A 88 3.81 4.50 6.66
N LEU A 89 4.75 5.44 6.65
CA LEU A 89 6.14 5.25 6.28
C LEU A 89 7.03 5.75 7.41
N GLN A 90 7.38 4.89 8.37
CA GLN A 90 8.32 5.25 9.42
C GLN A 90 9.65 5.78 8.81
N PRO A 91 10.07 7.02 9.12
CA PRO A 91 11.13 7.72 8.38
C PRO A 91 12.46 6.95 8.26
N ASP A 92 12.95 6.38 9.36
CA ASP A 92 14.26 5.70 9.38
C ASP A 92 14.25 4.27 8.80
N VAL A 93 13.05 3.73 8.50
CA VAL A 93 12.87 2.31 8.17
C VAL A 93 12.28 2.14 6.76
N CYS A 94 11.24 2.92 6.46
CA CYS A 94 10.34 2.72 5.34
C CYS A 94 10.61 3.62 4.14
N ILE A 95 11.43 4.67 4.28
CA ILE A 95 11.78 5.58 3.17
C ILE A 95 12.81 4.91 2.26
N LYS A 96 12.32 3.95 1.46
CA LYS A 96 13.05 3.15 0.48
C LYS A 96 12.08 2.87 -0.65
N ASP A 97 12.52 3.03 -1.90
CA ASP A 97 11.64 3.01 -3.07
C ASP A 97 10.76 1.76 -3.11
N ARG A 98 11.36 0.57 -2.92
CA ARG A 98 10.62 -0.70 -2.88
C ARG A 98 9.53 -0.75 -1.81
N ILE A 99 9.73 -0.12 -0.64
CA ILE A 99 8.77 -0.13 0.46
C ILE A 99 7.67 0.89 0.17
N ILE A 100 8.03 2.08 -0.30
CA ILE A 100 7.06 3.10 -0.72
C ILE A 100 6.12 2.52 -1.77
N ILE A 101 6.68 1.92 -2.84
CA ILE A 101 5.90 1.28 -3.91
C ILE A 101 5.04 0.16 -3.35
N HIS A 102 5.59 -0.68 -2.46
CA HIS A 102 4.84 -1.77 -1.81
C HIS A 102 3.60 -1.25 -1.05
N GLU A 103 3.73 -0.20 -0.26
CA GLU A 103 2.60 0.37 0.49
C GLU A 103 1.58 1.08 -0.43
N PHE A 104 2.01 1.67 -1.55
CA PHE A 104 1.10 2.19 -2.58
C PHE A 104 0.42 1.06 -3.39
N LEU A 105 1.06 -0.10 -3.58
CA LEU A 105 0.37 -1.26 -4.15
C LEU A 105 -0.75 -1.75 -3.24
N HIS A 106 -0.57 -1.68 -1.92
CA HIS A 106 -1.65 -1.93 -0.98
C HIS A 106 -2.82 -0.95 -1.20
N THR A 107 -2.58 0.35 -1.37
CA THR A 107 -3.68 1.31 -1.62
C THR A 107 -4.45 1.01 -2.91
N LEU A 108 -3.80 0.38 -3.90
CA LEU A 108 -4.45 -0.07 -5.14
C LEU A 108 -5.24 -1.38 -5.00
N GLY A 109 -5.21 -2.01 -3.82
CA GLY A 109 -6.00 -3.21 -3.55
C GLY A 109 -5.23 -4.51 -3.65
N PHE A 110 -3.89 -4.48 -3.70
CA PHE A 110 -3.09 -5.70 -3.70
C PHE A 110 -2.83 -6.20 -2.28
N TYR A 111 -3.10 -7.48 -2.02
CA TYR A 111 -2.63 -8.22 -0.88
C TYR A 111 -1.20 -8.74 -1.14
N HIS A 112 -0.57 -9.28 -0.10
CA HIS A 112 0.72 -9.96 -0.25
C HIS A 112 0.61 -11.20 -1.14
N GLU A 113 1.63 -11.46 -1.95
CA GLU A 113 1.59 -12.57 -2.91
C GLU A 113 1.46 -13.94 -2.22
N GLN A 114 2.16 -14.14 -1.10
CA GLN A 114 2.03 -15.35 -0.29
C GLN A 114 0.68 -15.46 0.45
N SER A 115 -0.24 -14.52 0.27
CA SER A 115 -1.63 -14.66 0.74
C SER A 115 -2.54 -15.32 -0.29
N SER A 116 -2.05 -15.57 -1.51
CA SER A 116 -2.81 -16.15 -2.61
C SER A 116 -3.51 -17.45 -2.24
N THR A 117 -4.66 -17.68 -2.89
CA THR A 117 -5.41 -18.94 -2.81
C THR A 117 -4.64 -20.11 -3.40
N GLU A 118 -3.75 -19.87 -4.35
CA GLU A 118 -2.91 -20.89 -5.00
C GLU A 118 -1.51 -21.00 -4.38
N ARG A 119 -1.19 -20.23 -3.32
CA ARG A 119 0.18 -20.18 -2.78
C ARG A 119 0.75 -21.55 -2.40
N ASP A 120 -0.12 -22.47 -1.96
CA ASP A 120 0.31 -23.77 -1.43
C ASP A 120 0.82 -24.69 -2.57
N ASP A 121 0.59 -24.32 -3.84
CA ASP A 121 1.17 -24.95 -5.03
C ASP A 121 2.64 -24.50 -5.28
N TYR A 122 3.06 -23.37 -4.70
CA TYR A 122 4.37 -22.74 -4.96
C TYR A 122 5.27 -22.68 -3.73
N VAL A 123 4.70 -22.55 -2.52
CA VAL A 123 5.47 -22.36 -1.28
C VAL A 123 4.92 -23.17 -0.11
N ILE A 124 5.82 -23.64 0.76
CA ILE A 124 5.47 -24.30 2.02
C ILE A 124 5.72 -23.34 3.18
N ILE A 125 4.66 -22.96 3.89
CA ILE A 125 4.78 -22.14 5.09
C ILE A 125 5.13 -23.04 6.28
N GLN A 126 6.37 -22.96 6.75
CA GLN A 126 6.86 -23.64 7.95
C GLN A 126 6.25 -22.99 9.21
N LYS A 127 5.01 -23.34 9.54
CA LYS A 127 4.19 -22.69 10.59
C LYS A 127 4.86 -22.67 11.97
N GLN A 128 5.69 -23.66 12.27
CA GLN A 128 6.46 -23.78 13.51
C GLN A 128 7.54 -22.70 13.66
N ASN A 129 7.98 -22.08 12.55
CA ASN A 129 8.97 -21.01 12.55
C ASN A 129 8.33 -19.61 12.68
N ILE A 130 7.00 -19.51 12.73
CA ILE A 130 6.30 -18.23 12.87
C ILE A 130 6.29 -17.80 14.34
N ILE A 131 6.78 -16.58 14.60
CA ILE A 131 6.72 -15.96 15.94
C ILE A 131 5.29 -16.02 16.49
N LYS A 132 5.14 -16.46 17.75
CA LYS A 132 3.84 -16.58 18.41
C LYS A 132 3.06 -15.25 18.32
N GLY A 133 1.79 -15.34 17.91
CA GLY A 133 0.92 -14.17 17.73
C GLY A 133 1.11 -13.39 16.42
N LYS A 134 2.08 -13.74 15.56
CA LYS A 134 2.26 -13.13 14.23
C LYS A 134 1.60 -13.91 13.10
N ARG A 135 1.00 -15.06 13.39
CA ARG A 135 0.21 -15.82 12.41
C ARG A 135 -1.04 -15.01 12.06
N LYS A 136 -1.09 -14.49 10.82
CA LYS A 136 -2.31 -13.91 10.27
C LYS A 136 -3.07 -15.02 9.54
N LEU A 137 -4.12 -15.54 10.19
CA LEU A 137 -5.05 -16.53 9.62
C LEU A 137 -5.58 -16.07 8.26
#